data_AF-A0A9Q5N8F4-F1
#
_entry.id   AF-A0A9Q5N8F4-F1
#
_cell.length_a   1.000
_cell.length_b   1.000
_cell.length_c   1.000
_cell.angle_alpha   90.00
_cell.angle_beta   90.00
_cell.angle_gamma   90.00
#
_symmetry.space_group_name_H-M   'P 1'
#
loop_
_entity.id
_entity.type
_entity.pdbx_description
1 polymer ?
#
loop_
_entity_poly.entity_id
_entity_poly.type
_entity_poly.pdbx_seq_one_letter_code
_entity_poly.pdbx_strand_id
1 'polypeptide(L)'
;MFLAAVVLVVAVVAECGPTRMLGAFVWDTRSGASPVIADQDIYGMARLLIDRGDTVSVLDIVQRYHDVPFYSADISVQSQVEDAFRKSGATCIIHTASPPHGLDPAIYWRVNVEGTRAVIAAAIALRIEKLVFTSSAGVVFNGKDLVNIDERYPYPDVPLDAYNESKAKAEELVLAANGKDGLLTVVLRPSGIFGPGDRQVMQGLMQVLYNKQTHFQLGDNTNLFDWTYVTNVAKAHLLAADRLTDPRPDLAEAVDQPLPPIDLSTGVRRVPTSKARLTGPVVQPSPNAAELEVAYRSSPIYEPRPVHRTRFDQLAPSTMERTESNALRVDGEVFFITNGEPIYFWDFTRTVWHLMGDPQDRGVFRLPRSLAGVLATLAEGWSWLVGKEPGFTRFRVTFSCAQRWHNIEKARLVLGYEPEIGVVEGIRRMCDWYKAEFMEKKQ
;
A
#
# COMPACT_ATOMS: atom_id res chain seq x y z
N MET A 1 -12.39 -4.34 -31.47
CA MET A 1 -12.10 -3.05 -30.83
C MET A 1 -11.44 -3.39 -29.50
N PHE A 2 -10.10 -3.44 -29.46
CA PHE A 2 -9.34 -3.99 -28.34
C PHE A 2 -9.44 -3.02 -27.14
N LEU A 3 -10.10 -3.44 -26.05
CA LEU A 3 -9.98 -2.77 -24.77
C LEU A 3 -8.55 -2.96 -24.28
N ALA A 4 -7.79 -1.87 -24.23
CA ALA A 4 -6.42 -1.83 -23.76
C ALA A 4 -6.37 -2.26 -22.28
N ALA A 5 -5.77 -3.42 -22.01
CA ALA A 5 -5.31 -3.76 -20.68
C ALA A 5 -4.11 -2.85 -20.37
N VAL A 6 -4.23 -1.99 -19.38
CA VAL A 6 -3.13 -1.12 -18.95
C VAL A 6 -2.10 -2.02 -18.27
N VAL A 7 -0.90 -2.01 -18.82
CA VAL A 7 0.21 -2.84 -18.36
C VAL A 7 1.35 -1.89 -18.14
N LEU A 8 1.78 -1.65 -16.91
CA LEU A 8 2.87 -0.71 -16.69
C LEU A 8 3.90 -1.22 -15.70
N VAL A 9 5.14 -1.27 -16.18
CA VAL A 9 6.33 -1.57 -15.39
C VAL A 9 7.19 -0.32 -15.37
N VAL A 10 7.49 0.19 -14.18
CA VAL A 10 8.47 1.26 -14.00
C VAL A 10 9.83 0.62 -13.76
N ALA A 11 10.72 0.78 -14.73
CA ALA A 11 12.12 0.40 -14.62
C ALA A 11 12.90 1.59 -14.06
N VAL A 12 13.50 1.42 -12.88
CA VAL A 12 14.35 2.43 -12.25
C VAL A 12 15.82 2.01 -12.43
N VAL A 13 16.63 2.93 -12.95
CA VAL A 13 18.09 2.85 -12.93
C VAL A 13 18.55 3.82 -11.84
N ALA A 14 18.93 3.27 -10.68
CA ALA A 14 19.40 4.09 -9.58
C ALA A 14 20.91 4.36 -9.75
N GLU A 15 21.27 5.61 -10.05
CA GLU A 15 22.61 6.12 -9.74
C GLU A 15 22.49 7.40 -8.89
N CYS A 16 23.21 7.36 -7.76
CA CYS A 16 23.61 8.46 -6.86
C CYS A 16 22.67 8.94 -5.72
N GLY A 17 23.12 8.66 -4.48
CA GLY A 17 23.64 9.68 -3.56
C GLY A 17 22.65 10.56 -2.78
N PRO A 18 22.88 10.83 -1.47
CA PRO A 18 21.92 11.54 -0.65
C PRO A 18 22.05 13.05 -0.88
N THR A 19 21.17 13.70 -1.63
CA THR A 19 20.78 15.11 -1.35
C THR A 19 19.61 15.67 -2.17
N ARG A 20 18.76 16.41 -1.43
CA ARG A 20 17.83 17.51 -1.82
C ARG A 20 16.43 17.14 -2.33
N MET A 21 15.49 17.18 -1.39
CA MET A 21 14.05 17.34 -1.62
C MET A 21 13.71 18.84 -1.65
N LEU A 22 13.15 19.36 -2.76
CA LEU A 22 12.51 20.68 -2.81
C LEU A 22 11.53 20.76 -3.99
N GLY A 23 10.25 21.01 -3.70
CA GLY A 23 9.32 21.63 -4.65
C GLY A 23 7.95 20.96 -4.79
N ALA A 24 6.92 21.57 -4.19
CA ALA A 24 5.54 21.33 -4.59
C ALA A 24 5.26 22.03 -5.94
N PHE A 25 4.68 21.34 -6.92
CA PHE A 25 4.32 21.94 -8.21
C PHE A 25 2.95 21.51 -8.76
N VAL A 26 2.37 22.45 -9.51
CA VAL A 26 1.04 22.48 -10.13
C VAL A 26 1.11 21.92 -11.56
N TRP A 27 0.04 21.24 -12.00
CA TRP A 27 -0.02 20.33 -13.15
C TRP A 27 -0.58 20.96 -14.45
N ASP A 28 0.06 20.71 -15.60
CA ASP A 28 -0.41 21.12 -16.96
C ASP A 28 -0.67 19.88 -17.85
N THR A 29 -1.90 19.73 -18.35
CA THR A 29 -2.34 18.63 -19.25
C THR A 29 -2.52 19.13 -20.69
N ARG A 30 -1.55 18.92 -21.59
CA ARG A 30 -1.67 19.32 -23.01
C ARG A 30 -1.82 18.19 -24.04
N SER A 31 -1.90 16.91 -23.67
CA SER A 31 -2.09 15.82 -24.64
C SER A 31 -3.43 15.09 -24.47
N GLY A 32 -4.20 14.97 -25.56
CA GLY A 32 -5.58 14.45 -25.60
C GLY A 32 -5.76 12.93 -25.44
N ALA A 33 -4.69 12.20 -25.07
CA ALA A 33 -4.62 10.82 -24.60
C ALA A 33 -4.82 10.65 -23.09
N SER A 34 -6.03 10.45 -22.58
CA SER A 34 -6.27 10.57 -21.14
C SER A 34 -6.11 9.21 -20.38
N PRO A 35 -5.28 9.10 -19.32
CA PRO A 35 -4.90 7.84 -18.59
C PRO A 35 -5.83 7.40 -17.42
N VAL A 36 -5.91 6.09 -17.08
CA VAL A 36 -6.76 5.48 -15.99
C VAL A 36 -6.12 5.67 -14.58
N ILE A 37 -6.84 5.46 -13.44
CA ILE A 37 -6.26 5.58 -12.06
C ILE A 37 -4.88 4.96 -11.95
N ALA A 38 -4.74 3.67 -12.26
CA ALA A 38 -3.47 2.96 -12.15
C ALA A 38 -2.39 3.72 -12.94
N ASP A 39 -2.68 4.11 -14.17
CA ASP A 39 -1.81 4.86 -15.08
C ASP A 39 -1.43 6.27 -14.57
N GLN A 40 -2.26 6.88 -13.71
CA GLN A 40 -1.94 8.15 -13.03
C GLN A 40 -1.19 7.95 -11.71
N ASP A 41 -1.50 6.90 -10.93
CA ASP A 41 -0.71 6.49 -9.76
C ASP A 41 0.75 6.25 -10.16
N ILE A 42 0.93 5.66 -11.34
CA ILE A 42 2.24 5.26 -11.86
C ILE A 42 2.99 6.43 -12.47
N TYR A 43 2.31 7.35 -13.17
CA TYR A 43 2.96 8.55 -13.66
C TYR A 43 3.28 9.54 -12.52
N GLY A 44 2.42 9.61 -11.49
CA GLY A 44 2.75 10.27 -10.23
C GLY A 44 3.98 9.67 -9.58
N MET A 45 4.06 8.33 -9.50
CA MET A 45 5.25 7.61 -9.00
C MET A 45 6.49 7.88 -9.86
N ALA A 46 6.38 7.84 -11.19
CA ALA A 46 7.47 8.13 -12.12
C ALA A 46 8.00 9.54 -11.92
N ARG A 47 7.11 10.53 -11.74
CA ARG A 47 7.53 11.91 -11.42
C ARG A 47 8.20 12.03 -10.07
N LEU A 48 7.67 11.38 -9.02
CA LEU A 48 8.33 11.39 -7.69
C LEU A 48 9.75 10.84 -7.77
N LEU A 49 9.98 9.80 -8.57
CA LEU A 49 11.30 9.23 -8.82
C LEU A 49 12.19 10.20 -9.64
N ILE A 50 11.65 10.81 -10.70
CA ILE A 50 12.39 11.80 -11.51
C ILE A 50 12.78 13.02 -10.68
N ASP A 51 11.86 13.53 -9.85
CA ASP A 51 12.10 14.67 -8.95
C ASP A 51 13.14 14.33 -7.87
N ARG A 52 13.25 13.04 -7.49
CA ARG A 52 14.31 12.52 -6.62
C ARG A 52 15.66 12.37 -7.33
N GLY A 53 15.69 12.47 -8.66
CA GLY A 53 16.88 12.33 -9.50
C GLY A 53 17.09 10.92 -10.06
N ASP A 54 16.14 10.00 -9.90
CA ASP A 54 16.23 8.66 -10.47
C ASP A 54 16.01 8.68 -11.98
N THR A 55 16.68 7.76 -12.68
CA THR A 55 16.37 7.51 -14.09
C THR A 55 15.20 6.55 -14.18
N VAL A 56 14.12 7.02 -14.81
CA VAL A 56 12.86 6.29 -14.91
C VAL A 56 12.56 5.93 -16.34
N SER A 57 12.19 4.68 -16.57
CA SER A 57 11.66 4.18 -17.84
C SER A 57 10.30 3.54 -17.64
N VAL A 58 9.42 3.75 -18.60
CA VAL A 58 8.02 3.34 -18.55
C VAL A 58 7.76 2.29 -19.64
N LEU A 59 7.20 1.15 -19.26
CA LEU A 59 6.87 0.05 -20.18
C LEU A 59 5.35 -0.16 -20.25
N ASP A 60 4.69 0.18 -21.36
CA ASP A 60 3.24 -0.10 -21.58
C ASP A 60 2.98 -0.63 -22.99
N ILE A 61 1.78 -1.14 -23.26
CA ILE A 61 1.29 -1.37 -24.63
C ILE A 61 0.88 -0.07 -25.32
N VAL A 62 0.59 1.01 -24.57
CA VAL A 62 0.17 2.31 -25.12
C VAL A 62 0.96 3.46 -24.48
N GLN A 63 1.64 4.24 -25.32
CA GLN A 63 2.31 5.46 -24.86
C GLN A 63 1.29 6.58 -24.60
N ARG A 64 1.26 7.09 -23.37
CA ARG A 64 0.43 8.25 -22.98
C ARG A 64 1.24 9.45 -22.49
N TYR A 65 2.47 9.20 -22.06
CA TYR A 65 3.42 10.20 -21.58
C TYR A 65 4.64 10.25 -22.49
N HIS A 66 5.18 11.45 -22.70
CA HIS A 66 6.25 11.73 -23.67
C HIS A 66 7.49 12.39 -23.06
N ASP A 67 7.41 12.73 -21.78
CA ASP A 67 8.47 13.34 -20.98
C ASP A 67 9.33 12.31 -20.24
N VAL A 68 9.04 11.02 -20.41
CA VAL A 68 9.77 9.90 -19.84
C VAL A 68 10.13 8.88 -20.93
N PRO A 69 11.31 8.24 -20.88
CA PRO A 69 11.63 7.11 -21.75
C PRO A 69 10.52 6.05 -21.72
N PHE A 70 10.05 5.69 -22.91
CA PHE A 70 8.92 4.77 -23.07
C PHE A 70 9.31 3.58 -23.93
N TYR A 71 8.92 2.39 -23.50
CA TYR A 71 9.11 1.13 -24.21
C TYR A 71 7.75 0.46 -24.42
N SER A 72 7.44 0.11 -25.67
CA SER A 72 6.20 -0.58 -25.99
C SER A 72 6.37 -2.09 -25.81
N ALA A 73 5.63 -2.73 -24.90
CA ALA A 73 5.61 -4.18 -24.79
C ALA A 73 4.31 -4.73 -24.18
N ASP A 74 3.92 -5.92 -24.64
CA ASP A 74 2.94 -6.76 -23.95
C ASP A 74 3.66 -7.63 -22.92
N ILE A 75 3.36 -7.45 -21.62
CA ILE A 75 4.02 -8.24 -20.56
C ILE A 75 3.75 -9.73 -20.65
N SER A 76 2.69 -10.16 -21.34
CA SER A 76 2.44 -11.59 -21.57
C SER A 76 3.41 -12.21 -22.58
N VAL A 77 4.27 -11.40 -23.22
CA VAL A 77 5.29 -11.83 -24.18
C VAL A 77 6.69 -11.58 -23.61
N GLN A 78 7.30 -12.63 -23.03
CA GLN A 78 8.60 -12.54 -22.34
C GLN A 78 9.70 -11.87 -23.16
N SER A 79 9.83 -12.15 -24.46
CA SER A 79 10.87 -11.56 -25.30
C SER A 79 10.75 -10.04 -25.45
N GLN A 80 9.53 -9.50 -25.42
CA GLN A 80 9.31 -8.05 -25.46
C GLN A 80 9.68 -7.41 -24.12
N VAL A 81 9.36 -8.08 -23.01
CA VAL A 81 9.74 -7.63 -21.65
C VAL A 81 11.26 -7.60 -21.49
N GLU A 82 11.95 -8.67 -21.91
CA GLU A 82 13.42 -8.73 -21.87
C GLU A 82 14.07 -7.64 -22.72
N ASP A 83 13.55 -7.39 -23.92
CA ASP A 83 14.07 -6.34 -24.81
C ASP A 83 13.88 -4.94 -24.20
N ALA A 84 12.70 -4.67 -23.62
CA ALA A 84 12.43 -3.42 -22.93
C ALA A 84 13.34 -3.23 -21.71
N PHE A 85 13.48 -4.24 -20.85
CA PHE A 85 14.35 -4.18 -19.68
C PHE A 85 15.81 -3.96 -20.09
N ARG A 86 16.30 -4.69 -21.09
CA ARG A 86 17.67 -4.53 -21.61
C ARG A 86 17.92 -3.13 -22.15
N LYS A 87 16.98 -2.56 -22.92
CA LYS A 87 17.10 -1.21 -23.47
C LYS A 87 17.01 -0.12 -22.41
N SER A 88 16.23 -0.35 -21.34
CA SER A 88 16.07 0.59 -20.23
C SER A 88 17.24 0.58 -19.24
N GLY A 89 18.01 -0.52 -19.17
CA GLY A 89 19.06 -0.70 -18.16
C GLY A 89 18.52 -0.91 -16.74
N ALA A 90 17.28 -1.39 -16.60
CA ALA A 90 16.57 -1.50 -15.32
C ALA A 90 17.38 -2.23 -14.24
N THR A 91 17.41 -1.66 -13.03
CA THR A 91 17.99 -2.27 -11.82
C THR A 91 16.94 -2.60 -10.76
N CYS A 92 15.79 -1.92 -10.85
CA CYS A 92 14.62 -2.16 -10.02
C CYS A 92 13.36 -2.12 -10.89
N ILE A 93 12.47 -3.08 -10.65
CA ILE A 93 11.18 -3.21 -11.32
C ILE A 93 10.08 -2.84 -10.32
N ILE A 94 9.21 -1.90 -10.69
CA ILE A 94 7.93 -1.69 -10.01
C ILE A 94 6.81 -2.16 -10.96
N HIS A 95 6.26 -3.33 -10.66
CA HIS A 95 5.27 -4.03 -11.46
C HIS A 95 3.87 -3.72 -10.98
N THR A 96 3.23 -2.80 -11.69
CA THR A 96 1.89 -2.27 -11.37
C THR A 96 0.83 -2.68 -12.39
N ALA A 97 1.25 -3.41 -13.44
CA ALA A 97 0.40 -3.78 -14.56
C ALA A 97 -0.80 -4.64 -14.12
N SER A 98 -1.99 -4.21 -14.51
CA SER A 98 -3.20 -4.99 -14.29
C SER A 98 -4.35 -4.49 -15.16
N PRO A 99 -5.16 -5.38 -15.77
CA PRO A 99 -6.37 -4.97 -16.46
C PRO A 99 -7.39 -4.36 -15.47
N PRO A 100 -8.21 -3.39 -15.89
CA PRO A 100 -9.27 -2.86 -15.05
C PRO A 100 -10.29 -3.94 -14.67
N HIS A 101 -10.93 -3.78 -13.50
CA HIS A 101 -11.98 -4.70 -13.03
C HIS A 101 -13.20 -4.67 -13.96
N GLY A 102 -13.88 -5.82 -14.10
CA GLY A 102 -15.03 -6.03 -14.98
C GLY A 102 -14.72 -6.57 -16.39
N LEU A 103 -13.46 -6.83 -16.73
CA LEU A 103 -13.06 -7.51 -17.97
C LEU A 103 -13.16 -9.04 -17.89
N ASP A 104 -12.99 -9.69 -19.05
CA ASP A 104 -13.00 -11.14 -19.23
C ASP A 104 -11.94 -11.83 -18.33
N PRO A 105 -12.31 -12.91 -17.60
CA PRO A 105 -11.38 -13.69 -16.78
C PRO A 105 -10.09 -14.12 -17.48
N ALA A 106 -10.14 -14.46 -18.78
CA ALA A 106 -8.98 -14.86 -19.56
C ALA A 106 -7.95 -13.72 -19.70
N ILE A 107 -8.42 -12.46 -19.74
CA ILE A 107 -7.54 -11.29 -19.79
C ILE A 107 -6.81 -11.13 -18.45
N TYR A 108 -7.49 -11.32 -17.32
CA TYR A 108 -6.83 -11.29 -16.02
C TYR A 108 -5.77 -12.35 -15.89
N TRP A 109 -6.07 -13.59 -16.28
CA TRP A 109 -5.09 -14.67 -16.21
C TRP A 109 -3.87 -14.38 -17.08
N ARG A 110 -4.09 -14.00 -18.34
CA ARG A 110 -3.01 -13.69 -19.28
C ARG A 110 -2.11 -12.56 -18.79
N VAL A 111 -2.69 -11.48 -18.26
CA VAL A 111 -1.91 -10.30 -17.87
C VAL A 111 -1.34 -10.43 -16.46
N ASN A 112 -2.18 -10.75 -15.47
CA ASN A 112 -1.74 -10.80 -14.07
C ASN A 112 -0.91 -12.05 -13.79
N VAL A 113 -1.23 -13.22 -14.35
CA VAL A 113 -0.48 -14.46 -14.04
C VAL A 113 0.66 -14.67 -15.02
N GLU A 114 0.35 -14.84 -16.31
CA GLU A 114 1.40 -15.12 -17.30
C GLU A 114 2.30 -13.92 -17.55
N GLY A 115 1.75 -12.70 -17.54
CA GLY A 115 2.56 -11.48 -17.61
C GLY A 115 3.51 -11.32 -16.43
N THR A 116 3.07 -11.61 -15.21
CA THR A 116 3.96 -11.59 -14.04
C THR A 116 5.05 -12.67 -14.13
N ARG A 117 4.71 -13.86 -14.63
CA ARG A 117 5.69 -14.93 -14.87
C ARG A 117 6.77 -14.48 -15.85
N ALA A 118 6.38 -13.82 -16.94
CA ALA A 118 7.31 -13.28 -17.93
C ALA A 118 8.20 -12.17 -17.36
N VAL A 119 7.65 -11.26 -16.54
CA VAL A 119 8.42 -10.23 -15.83
C VAL A 119 9.46 -10.85 -14.88
N ILE A 120 9.07 -11.84 -14.08
CA ILE A 120 10.00 -12.56 -13.18
C ILE A 120 11.11 -13.24 -13.99
N ALA A 121 10.76 -13.95 -15.08
CA ALA A 121 11.73 -14.64 -15.92
C ALA A 121 12.73 -13.66 -16.55
N ALA A 122 12.25 -12.53 -17.08
CA ALA A 122 13.08 -11.48 -17.65
C ALA A 122 13.99 -10.82 -16.61
N ALA A 123 13.47 -10.58 -15.40
CA ALA A 123 14.23 -10.02 -14.28
C ALA A 123 15.41 -10.94 -13.90
N ILE A 124 15.15 -12.24 -13.76
CA ILE A 124 16.17 -13.24 -13.46
C ILE A 124 17.20 -13.34 -14.60
N ALA A 125 16.74 -13.43 -15.85
CA ALA A 125 17.62 -13.56 -17.01
C ALA A 125 18.59 -12.37 -17.18
N LEU A 126 18.15 -11.17 -16.80
CA LEU A 126 18.94 -9.94 -16.86
C LEU A 126 19.61 -9.58 -15.54
N ARG A 127 19.49 -10.43 -14.50
CA ARG A 127 20.05 -10.20 -13.15
C ARG A 127 19.61 -8.87 -12.53
N ILE A 128 18.34 -8.52 -12.71
CA ILE A 128 17.73 -7.38 -12.03
C ILE A 128 17.54 -7.75 -10.56
N GLU A 129 17.97 -6.88 -9.66
CA GLU A 129 18.05 -7.19 -8.23
C GLU A 129 16.72 -7.04 -7.50
N LYS A 130 15.82 -6.15 -7.97
CA LYS A 130 14.64 -5.73 -7.20
C LYS A 130 13.35 -5.82 -7.99
N LEU A 131 12.32 -6.39 -7.38
CA LEU A 131 10.95 -6.44 -7.90
C LEU A 131 9.92 -6.07 -6.82
N VAL A 132 9.33 -4.88 -6.94
CA VAL A 132 8.16 -4.46 -6.17
C VAL A 132 6.91 -4.80 -6.97
N PHE A 133 6.02 -5.60 -6.40
CA PHE A 133 4.77 -6.01 -7.04
C PHE A 133 3.55 -5.36 -6.38
N THR A 134 2.73 -4.70 -7.17
CA THR A 134 1.43 -4.18 -6.72
C THR A 134 0.40 -5.30 -6.81
N SER A 135 0.02 -5.87 -5.67
CA SER A 135 -1.13 -6.77 -5.52
C SER A 135 -2.40 -5.95 -5.21
N SER A 136 -3.34 -6.50 -4.45
CA SER A 136 -4.58 -5.85 -4.02
C SER A 136 -4.96 -6.33 -2.63
N ALA A 137 -5.49 -5.45 -1.78
CA ALA A 137 -6.07 -5.87 -0.51
C ALA A 137 -7.28 -6.83 -0.69
N GLY A 138 -7.88 -6.84 -1.89
CA GLY A 138 -8.95 -7.75 -2.27
C GLY A 138 -8.55 -9.23 -2.39
N VAL A 139 -7.26 -9.57 -2.49
CA VAL A 139 -6.82 -10.97 -2.66
C VAL A 139 -7.21 -11.90 -1.50
N VAL A 140 -7.46 -11.33 -0.32
CA VAL A 140 -7.93 -12.06 0.88
C VAL A 140 -9.45 -11.96 1.10
N PHE A 141 -10.17 -11.25 0.24
CA PHE A 141 -11.59 -10.97 0.41
C PHE A 141 -12.49 -12.03 -0.27
N ASN A 142 -13.37 -12.65 0.50
CA ASN A 142 -14.34 -13.65 0.03
C ASN A 142 -15.80 -13.20 0.22
N GLY A 143 -16.04 -11.92 0.46
CA GLY A 143 -17.37 -11.36 0.72
C GLY A 143 -17.78 -11.34 2.20
N LYS A 144 -16.97 -11.89 3.11
CA LYS A 144 -17.13 -11.72 4.56
C LYS A 144 -16.37 -10.49 5.05
N ASP A 145 -16.80 -9.96 6.18
CA ASP A 145 -16.20 -8.78 6.79
C ASP A 145 -14.73 -9.05 7.17
N LEU A 146 -13.86 -8.12 6.80
CA LEU A 146 -12.44 -8.06 7.16
C LEU A 146 -12.26 -6.87 8.11
N VAL A 147 -11.95 -7.17 9.37
CA VAL A 147 -11.86 -6.19 10.46
C VAL A 147 -10.47 -6.24 11.06
N ASN A 148 -9.67 -5.20 10.84
CA ASN A 148 -8.32 -5.05 11.36
C ASN A 148 -7.38 -6.23 11.07
N ILE A 149 -7.52 -6.85 9.90
CA ILE A 149 -6.70 -8.02 9.54
C ILE A 149 -5.29 -7.58 9.13
N ASP A 150 -4.31 -8.47 9.31
CA ASP A 150 -2.94 -8.29 8.82
C ASP A 150 -2.54 -9.40 7.82
N GLU A 151 -1.30 -9.39 7.36
CA GLU A 151 -0.84 -10.25 6.26
C GLU A 151 -0.78 -11.73 6.60
N ARG A 152 -1.03 -12.12 7.86
CA ARG A 152 -1.20 -13.52 8.27
C ARG A 152 -2.55 -14.08 7.82
N TYR A 153 -3.48 -13.21 7.41
CA TYR A 153 -4.78 -13.64 6.92
C TYR A 153 -4.63 -14.40 5.59
N PRO A 154 -5.12 -15.66 5.50
CA PRO A 154 -4.87 -16.52 4.36
C PRO A 154 -5.65 -16.08 3.12
N TYR A 155 -5.19 -16.52 1.95
CA TYR A 155 -6.02 -16.47 0.75
C TYR A 155 -7.29 -17.31 0.96
N PRO A 156 -8.44 -16.90 0.39
CA PRO A 156 -9.67 -17.66 0.54
C PRO A 156 -9.65 -18.93 -0.32
N ASP A 157 -10.25 -20.02 0.19
CA ASP A 157 -10.42 -21.26 -0.59
C ASP A 157 -11.23 -21.05 -1.87
N VAL A 158 -12.22 -20.15 -1.79
CA VAL A 158 -13.06 -19.74 -2.92
C VAL A 158 -12.92 -18.22 -3.10
N PRO A 159 -12.23 -17.76 -4.15
CA PRO A 159 -12.12 -16.34 -4.47
C PRO A 159 -13.49 -15.72 -4.79
N LEU A 160 -13.64 -14.43 -4.48
CA LEU A 160 -14.89 -13.71 -4.77
C LEU A 160 -15.08 -13.44 -6.27
N ASP A 161 -13.98 -13.20 -7.00
CA ASP A 161 -13.97 -12.88 -8.41
C ASP A 161 -12.63 -13.25 -9.07
N ALA A 162 -12.65 -13.37 -10.40
CA ALA A 162 -11.50 -13.78 -11.20
C ALA A 162 -10.33 -12.78 -11.16
N TYR A 163 -10.60 -11.49 -10.90
CA TYR A 163 -9.54 -10.49 -10.77
C TYR A 163 -8.72 -10.77 -9.52
N ASN A 164 -9.36 -10.89 -8.35
CA ASN A 164 -8.70 -11.17 -7.08
C ASN A 164 -7.98 -12.53 -7.10
N GLU A 165 -8.58 -13.55 -7.73
CA GLU A 165 -7.93 -14.85 -7.94
C GLU A 165 -6.62 -14.73 -8.73
N SER A 166 -6.66 -14.03 -9.87
CA SER A 166 -5.47 -13.85 -10.71
C SER A 166 -4.37 -13.03 -10.01
N LYS A 167 -4.74 -12.04 -9.19
CA LYS A 167 -3.79 -11.24 -8.39
C LYS A 167 -3.18 -12.08 -7.26
N ALA A 168 -3.96 -12.94 -6.61
CA ALA A 168 -3.44 -13.88 -5.60
C ALA A 168 -2.44 -14.86 -6.22
N LYS A 169 -2.73 -15.40 -7.43
CA LYS A 169 -1.77 -16.26 -8.15
C LYS A 169 -0.51 -15.54 -8.61
N ALA A 170 -0.63 -14.30 -9.05
CA ALA A 170 0.53 -13.47 -9.36
C ALA A 170 1.41 -13.22 -8.11
N GLU A 171 0.76 -12.95 -6.97
CA GLU A 171 1.43 -12.76 -5.68
C GLU A 171 2.20 -14.02 -5.23
N GLU A 172 1.60 -15.20 -5.31
CA GLU A 172 2.27 -16.48 -5.05
C GLU A 172 3.53 -16.67 -5.92
N LEU A 173 3.46 -16.30 -7.21
CA LEU A 173 4.61 -16.39 -8.12
C LEU A 173 5.75 -15.44 -7.73
N VAL A 174 5.42 -14.19 -7.35
CA VAL A 174 6.39 -13.17 -6.94
C VAL A 174 7.07 -13.57 -5.62
N LEU A 175 6.30 -14.06 -4.65
CA LEU A 175 6.85 -14.54 -3.38
C LEU A 175 7.76 -15.76 -3.59
N ALA A 176 7.34 -16.70 -4.45
CA ALA A 176 8.16 -17.85 -4.81
C ALA A 176 9.41 -17.49 -5.62
N ALA A 177 9.51 -16.29 -6.18
CA ALA A 177 10.68 -15.81 -6.90
C ALA A 177 11.74 -15.16 -5.98
N ASN A 178 11.39 -14.83 -4.74
CA ASN A 178 12.31 -14.19 -3.82
C ASN A 178 13.58 -15.02 -3.58
N GLY A 179 14.74 -14.38 -3.68
CA GLY A 179 16.06 -14.96 -3.49
C GLY A 179 16.56 -15.83 -4.66
N LYS A 180 15.77 -16.07 -5.70
CA LYS A 180 16.22 -16.84 -6.88
C LYS A 180 17.16 -15.99 -7.73
N ASP A 181 18.37 -16.49 -7.94
CA ASP A 181 19.41 -15.83 -8.75
C ASP A 181 19.68 -14.37 -8.35
N GLY A 182 19.48 -14.03 -7.07
CA GLY A 182 19.69 -12.69 -6.53
C GLY A 182 18.49 -11.74 -6.62
N LEU A 183 17.34 -12.16 -7.19
CA LEU A 183 16.14 -11.34 -7.26
C LEU A 183 15.46 -11.22 -5.88
N LEU A 184 15.36 -10.00 -5.36
CA LEU A 184 14.64 -9.66 -4.14
C LEU A 184 13.25 -9.14 -4.51
N THR A 185 12.21 -9.71 -3.90
CA THR A 185 10.82 -9.37 -4.22
C THR A 185 10.06 -8.83 -3.00
N VAL A 186 9.09 -7.96 -3.23
CA VAL A 186 8.17 -7.47 -2.18
C VAL A 186 6.80 -7.24 -2.78
N VAL A 187 5.75 -7.49 -2.00
CA VAL A 187 4.37 -7.33 -2.46
C VAL A 187 3.63 -6.28 -1.64
N LEU A 188 2.97 -5.37 -2.33
CA LEU A 188 2.12 -4.34 -1.72
C LEU A 188 0.64 -4.62 -2.05
N ARG A 189 -0.21 -4.63 -1.05
CA ARG A 189 -1.67 -4.82 -1.16
C ARG A 189 -2.39 -3.49 -0.85
N PRO A 190 -2.46 -2.55 -1.82
CA PRO A 190 -3.23 -1.33 -1.64
C PRO A 190 -4.74 -1.65 -1.50
N SER A 191 -5.43 -0.89 -0.66
CA SER A 191 -6.91 -0.86 -0.62
C SER A 191 -7.48 0.12 -1.66
N GLY A 192 -8.78 0.44 -1.60
CA GLY A 192 -9.49 1.25 -2.59
C GLY A 192 -8.75 2.55 -2.93
N ILE A 193 -8.04 2.56 -4.06
CA ILE A 193 -7.20 3.68 -4.47
C ILE A 193 -8.08 4.80 -5.01
N PHE A 194 -7.80 6.03 -4.61
CA PHE A 194 -8.51 7.22 -5.10
C PHE A 194 -7.57 8.43 -5.17
N GLY A 195 -7.94 9.42 -5.98
CA GLY A 195 -7.18 10.67 -6.11
C GLY A 195 -7.32 11.33 -7.48
N PRO A 196 -6.58 12.42 -7.74
CA PRO A 196 -6.44 12.97 -9.08
C PRO A 196 -6.06 11.89 -10.09
N GLY A 197 -6.69 11.92 -11.27
CA GLY A 197 -6.55 10.87 -12.27
C GLY A 197 -7.58 9.76 -12.21
N ASP A 198 -8.43 9.79 -11.17
CA ASP A 198 -9.37 8.71 -10.98
C ASP A 198 -10.45 8.65 -12.06
N ARG A 199 -10.51 7.49 -12.72
CA ARG A 199 -11.43 7.16 -13.79
C ARG A 199 -12.27 5.91 -13.52
N GLN A 200 -12.14 5.27 -12.36
CA GLN A 200 -12.99 4.11 -12.02
C GLN A 200 -13.98 4.50 -10.94
N VAL A 201 -13.50 4.90 -9.76
CA VAL A 201 -14.35 5.28 -8.64
C VAL A 201 -15.03 6.61 -8.96
N MET A 202 -14.27 7.62 -9.37
CA MET A 202 -14.80 8.96 -9.63
C MET A 202 -15.83 8.94 -10.77
N GLN A 203 -15.58 8.21 -11.86
CA GLN A 203 -16.56 8.08 -12.96
C GLN A 203 -17.87 7.44 -12.48
N GLY A 204 -17.79 6.35 -11.71
CA GLY A 204 -18.97 5.69 -11.15
C GLY A 204 -19.77 6.62 -10.22
N LEU A 205 -19.07 7.37 -9.37
CA LEU A 205 -19.70 8.36 -8.47
C LEU A 205 -20.37 9.50 -9.24
N MET A 206 -19.72 10.03 -10.27
CA MET A 206 -20.28 11.09 -11.09
C MET A 206 -21.50 10.63 -11.87
N GLN A 207 -21.52 9.38 -12.37
CA GLN A 207 -22.71 8.82 -13.02
C GLN A 207 -23.91 8.77 -12.07
N VAL A 208 -23.71 8.37 -10.81
CA VAL A 208 -24.78 8.36 -9.78
C VAL A 208 -25.28 9.77 -9.51
N LEU A 209 -24.37 10.75 -9.45
CA LEU A 209 -24.72 12.16 -9.28
C LEU A 209 -25.54 12.70 -10.44
N TYR A 210 -25.10 12.49 -11.68
CA TYR A 210 -25.82 12.94 -12.88
C TYR A 210 -27.19 12.29 -13.02
N ASN A 211 -27.32 11.02 -12.59
CA ASN A 211 -28.59 10.31 -12.54
C ASN A 211 -29.49 10.73 -11.36
N LYS A 212 -29.04 11.65 -10.49
CA LYS A 212 -29.75 12.09 -9.29
C LYS A 212 -30.06 10.95 -8.30
N GLN A 213 -29.18 9.94 -8.25
CA GLN A 213 -29.34 8.70 -7.48
C GLN A 213 -28.57 8.69 -6.15
N THR A 214 -28.01 9.82 -5.74
CA THR A 214 -27.17 9.97 -4.53
C THR A 214 -27.88 9.69 -3.21
N HIS A 215 -29.22 9.72 -3.22
CA HIS A 215 -30.08 9.41 -2.07
C HIS A 215 -30.29 7.91 -1.85
N PHE A 216 -29.86 7.04 -2.76
CA PHE A 216 -29.95 5.59 -2.59
C PHE A 216 -28.72 5.05 -1.85
N GLN A 217 -28.95 4.26 -0.81
CA GLN A 217 -27.91 3.60 -0.01
C GLN A 217 -28.21 2.11 0.16
N LEU A 218 -27.16 1.29 0.05
CA LEU A 218 -27.18 -0.10 0.45
C LEU A 218 -26.64 -0.24 1.88
N GLY A 219 -27.38 -0.93 2.74
CA GLY A 219 -27.03 -1.08 4.15
C GLY A 219 -27.27 0.19 4.98
N ASP A 220 -26.81 0.16 6.21
CA ASP A 220 -26.99 1.22 7.21
C ASP A 220 -25.79 2.19 7.30
N ASN A 221 -24.74 1.96 6.52
CA ASN A 221 -23.48 2.70 6.54
C ASN A 221 -22.72 2.58 7.87
N THR A 222 -22.81 1.42 8.51
CA THR A 222 -21.96 1.10 9.68
C THR A 222 -20.65 0.42 9.28
N ASN A 223 -20.45 0.14 7.99
CA ASN A 223 -19.29 -0.58 7.50
C ASN A 223 -18.10 0.34 7.21
N LEU A 224 -17.01 0.12 7.95
CA LEU A 224 -15.72 0.77 7.75
C LEU A 224 -15.00 0.18 6.54
N PHE A 225 -14.36 1.06 5.75
CA PHE A 225 -13.64 0.71 4.54
C PHE A 225 -12.35 1.52 4.44
N ASP A 226 -11.24 0.86 4.08
CA ASP A 226 -9.97 1.52 3.79
C ASP A 226 -9.97 2.12 2.39
N TRP A 227 -9.83 3.44 2.32
CA TRP A 227 -9.49 4.16 1.09
C TRP A 227 -8.03 4.58 1.15
N THR A 228 -7.29 4.46 0.06
CA THR A 228 -5.88 4.83 -0.01
C THR A 228 -5.66 5.91 -1.04
N TYR A 229 -5.11 7.05 -0.63
CA TYR A 229 -4.81 8.12 -1.56
C TYR A 229 -3.65 7.73 -2.48
N VAL A 230 -3.79 7.97 -3.78
CA VAL A 230 -2.83 7.60 -4.84
C VAL A 230 -1.37 7.89 -4.47
N THR A 231 -1.06 9.09 -3.99
CA THR A 231 0.35 9.45 -3.70
C THR A 231 0.91 8.70 -2.48
N ASN A 232 0.06 8.30 -1.53
CA ASN A 232 0.49 7.44 -0.43
C ASN A 232 0.84 6.03 -0.97
N VAL A 233 0.05 5.52 -1.92
CA VAL A 233 0.38 4.26 -2.63
C VAL A 233 1.71 4.38 -3.35
N ALA A 234 1.93 5.45 -4.12
CA ALA A 234 3.20 5.70 -4.81
C ALA A 234 4.38 5.74 -3.82
N LYS A 235 4.26 6.48 -2.72
CA LYS A 235 5.27 6.53 -1.65
C LYS A 235 5.60 5.14 -1.09
N ALA A 236 4.59 4.29 -0.87
CA ALA A 236 4.81 2.92 -0.40
C ALA A 236 5.67 2.10 -1.38
N HIS A 237 5.47 2.27 -2.69
CA HIS A 237 6.29 1.60 -3.70
C HIS A 237 7.75 2.07 -3.66
N LEU A 238 7.98 3.38 -3.50
CA LEU A 238 9.33 3.93 -3.35
C LEU A 238 10.03 3.39 -2.10
N LEU A 239 9.34 3.42 -0.96
CA LEU A 239 9.87 2.91 0.32
C LEU A 239 10.20 1.41 0.24
N ALA A 240 9.35 0.63 -0.44
CA ALA A 240 9.60 -0.78 -0.68
C ALA A 240 10.80 -1.01 -1.60
N ALA A 241 10.91 -0.26 -2.71
CA ALA A 241 12.04 -0.33 -3.63
C ALA A 241 13.37 0.06 -2.98
N ASP A 242 13.36 1.05 -2.08
CA ASP A 242 14.55 1.51 -1.36
C ASP A 242 15.02 0.44 -0.35
N ARG A 243 14.09 -0.13 0.41
CA ARG A 243 14.41 -1.05 1.51
C ARG A 243 14.59 -2.52 1.11
N LEU A 244 14.27 -2.90 -0.12
CA LEU A 244 14.53 -4.26 -0.61
C LEU A 244 16.00 -4.67 -0.43
N THR A 245 16.93 -3.72 -0.54
CA THR A 245 18.37 -3.93 -0.39
C THR A 245 18.90 -3.59 1.00
N ASP A 246 18.03 -3.24 1.96
CA ASP A 246 18.49 -2.91 3.31
C ASP A 246 19.24 -4.12 3.89
N PRO A 247 20.46 -3.91 4.40
CA PRO A 247 21.21 -4.99 5.02
C PRO A 247 20.40 -5.53 6.18
N ARG A 248 20.39 -6.86 6.31
CA ARG A 248 19.78 -7.54 7.44
C ARG A 248 20.39 -6.93 8.71
N PRO A 249 19.61 -6.28 9.59
CA PRO A 249 20.15 -5.90 10.89
C PRO A 249 20.60 -7.19 11.57
N ASP A 250 21.89 -7.28 11.87
CA ASP A 250 22.42 -8.47 12.54
C ASP A 250 21.89 -8.46 13.98
N LEU A 251 20.79 -9.18 14.20
CA LEU A 251 20.22 -9.35 15.52
C LEU A 251 21.23 -10.02 16.48
N ALA A 252 22.26 -10.72 15.98
CA ALA A 252 23.30 -11.29 16.82
C ALA A 252 24.08 -10.19 17.58
N GLU A 253 24.38 -9.07 16.94
CA GLU A 253 25.04 -7.94 17.64
C GLU A 253 24.10 -7.26 18.65
N ALA A 254 22.80 -7.18 18.36
CA ALA A 254 21.82 -6.56 19.24
C ALA A 254 21.44 -7.42 20.47
N VAL A 255 21.65 -8.74 20.41
CA VAL A 255 21.37 -9.65 21.54
C VAL A 255 22.24 -9.31 22.74
N ASP A 256 23.53 -9.06 22.49
CA ASP A 256 24.56 -8.88 23.52
C ASP A 256 24.80 -7.42 23.91
N GLN A 257 24.25 -6.47 23.14
CA GLN A 257 24.38 -5.05 23.42
C GLN A 257 23.15 -4.49 24.17
N PRO A 258 23.34 -3.79 25.30
CA PRO A 258 22.25 -3.07 25.93
C PRO A 258 21.85 -1.90 25.04
N LEU A 259 20.54 -1.73 24.81
CA LEU A 259 20.05 -0.52 24.16
C LEU A 259 20.48 0.71 24.97
N PRO A 260 21.07 1.73 24.34
CA PRO A 260 21.42 2.94 25.05
C PRO A 260 20.14 3.59 25.61
N PRO A 261 20.19 4.19 26.80
CA PRO A 261 19.06 4.96 27.32
C PRO A 261 18.71 6.08 26.33
N ILE A 262 17.44 6.10 25.92
CA ILE A 262 16.90 7.12 25.03
C ILE A 262 16.47 8.32 25.87
N ASP A 263 17.02 9.50 25.59
CA ASP A 263 16.69 10.75 26.29
C ASP A 263 15.90 11.69 25.39
N LEU A 264 14.57 11.50 25.37
CA LEU A 264 13.68 12.32 24.54
C LEU A 264 13.06 13.51 25.28
N SER A 265 13.20 13.62 26.62
CA SER A 265 12.46 14.65 27.37
C SER A 265 12.97 15.05 28.75
N THR A 266 13.87 14.33 29.43
CA THR A 266 14.12 14.59 30.87
C THR A 266 15.58 14.59 31.34
N GLY A 267 16.55 14.47 30.43
CA GLY A 267 17.95 14.39 30.79
C GLY A 267 18.31 12.97 31.28
N VAL A 268 19.58 12.57 31.13
CA VAL A 268 20.08 11.37 31.80
C VAL A 268 20.09 11.58 33.31
N ARG A 269 19.22 10.86 34.04
CA ARG A 269 19.14 10.93 35.51
C ARG A 269 19.87 9.76 36.15
N ARG A 270 20.64 10.03 37.20
CA ARG A 270 21.30 9.00 37.99
C ARG A 270 20.29 8.26 38.87
N VAL A 271 20.15 6.97 38.65
CA VAL A 271 19.33 6.09 39.50
C VAL A 271 20.10 5.73 40.78
N PRO A 272 19.58 6.05 41.98
CA PRO A 272 20.20 5.64 43.24
C PRO A 272 20.29 4.11 43.37
N THR A 273 21.38 3.60 43.92
CA THR A 273 21.59 2.18 44.19
C THR A 273 21.85 1.92 45.68
N SER A 274 21.92 0.65 46.07
CA SER A 274 22.33 0.28 47.43
C SER A 274 23.76 0.70 47.78
N LYS A 275 24.61 0.96 46.78
CA LYS A 275 26.02 1.36 46.94
C LYS A 275 26.28 2.86 46.67
N ALA A 276 25.34 3.55 46.03
CA ALA A 276 25.48 4.97 45.67
C ALA A 276 24.09 5.61 45.67
N ARG A 277 23.75 6.34 46.74
CA ARG A 277 22.46 7.03 46.87
C ARG A 277 22.57 8.25 47.78
N LEU A 278 21.73 9.24 47.53
CA LEU A 278 21.47 10.29 48.52
C LEU A 278 20.68 9.67 49.68
N THR A 279 21.07 9.98 50.90
CA THR A 279 20.44 9.45 52.12
C THR A 279 19.09 10.10 52.43
N GLY A 280 18.74 11.19 51.74
CA GLY A 280 17.50 11.93 51.94
C GLY A 280 17.43 12.57 53.34
N PRO A 281 16.29 13.16 53.71
CA PRO A 281 16.08 13.67 55.06
C PRO A 281 15.99 12.51 56.06
N VAL A 282 17.06 12.29 56.83
CA VAL A 282 17.14 11.25 57.87
C VAL A 282 17.46 11.87 59.21
N VAL A 283 16.84 11.35 60.28
CA VAL A 283 17.06 11.82 61.67
C VAL A 283 18.44 11.39 62.17
N GLN A 284 18.89 10.19 61.79
CA GLN A 284 20.23 9.70 62.06
C GLN A 284 20.79 9.05 60.78
N PRO A 285 21.85 9.60 60.18
CA PRO A 285 22.47 9.01 59.00
C PRO A 285 23.13 7.67 59.33
N SER A 286 23.10 6.74 58.38
CA SER A 286 23.85 5.48 58.53
C SER A 286 25.36 5.76 58.62
N PRO A 287 26.15 4.89 59.27
CA PRO A 287 27.59 5.11 59.40
C PRO A 287 28.32 5.34 58.06
N ASN A 288 27.81 4.77 56.98
CA ASN A 288 28.34 4.90 55.61
C ASN A 288 27.64 5.97 54.76
N ALA A 289 26.83 6.86 55.35
CA ALA A 289 26.05 7.86 54.61
C ALA A 289 26.92 8.78 53.74
N ALA A 290 28.04 9.26 54.29
CA ALA A 290 28.98 10.11 53.57
C ALA A 290 29.62 9.37 52.38
N GLU A 291 29.99 8.11 52.56
CA GLU A 291 30.55 7.26 51.51
C GLU A 291 29.53 7.02 50.38
N LEU A 292 28.27 6.74 50.74
CA LEU A 292 27.17 6.53 49.79
C LEU A 292 26.87 7.78 48.95
N GLU A 293 26.96 8.97 49.55
CA GLU A 293 26.71 10.24 48.88
C GLU A 293 27.89 10.64 47.97
N VAL A 294 29.14 10.45 48.44
CA VAL A 294 30.33 10.64 47.60
C VAL A 294 30.26 9.72 46.38
N ALA A 295 29.98 8.43 46.59
CA ALA A 295 29.80 7.47 45.50
C ALA A 295 28.66 7.89 44.54
N TYR A 296 27.54 8.41 45.06
CA TYR A 296 26.46 8.92 44.22
C TYR A 296 26.88 10.13 43.38
N ARG A 297 27.77 10.99 43.86
CA ARG A 297 28.21 12.18 43.11
C ARG A 297 29.35 11.87 42.14
N SER A 298 30.22 10.91 42.45
CA SER A 298 31.46 10.64 41.70
C SER A 298 31.36 9.51 40.67
N SER A 299 30.48 8.53 40.85
CA SER A 299 30.37 7.39 39.91
C SER A 299 29.94 7.86 38.51
N PRO A 300 30.12 7.08 37.44
CA PRO A 300 29.53 7.40 36.14
C PRO A 300 28.00 7.46 36.23
N ILE A 301 27.35 8.30 35.40
CA ILE A 301 25.87 8.35 35.34
C ILE A 301 25.31 7.04 34.75
N TYR A 302 26.07 6.41 33.85
CA TYR A 302 25.75 5.15 33.22
C TYR A 302 26.93 4.18 33.31
N GLU A 303 26.68 3.00 33.86
CA GLU A 303 27.57 1.84 33.76
C GLU A 303 26.85 0.77 32.92
N PRO A 304 27.44 0.32 31.80
CA PRO A 304 26.86 -0.75 31.00
C PRO A 304 26.67 -2.00 31.87
N ARG A 305 25.44 -2.49 31.97
CA ARG A 305 25.17 -3.75 32.67
C ARG A 305 25.26 -4.91 31.69
N PRO A 306 25.75 -6.08 32.13
CA PRO A 306 25.66 -7.28 31.32
C PRO A 306 24.20 -7.55 30.95
N VAL A 307 23.98 -7.84 29.67
CA VAL A 307 22.67 -8.12 29.15
C VAL A 307 22.27 -9.52 29.57
N HIS A 308 21.29 -9.62 30.48
CA HIS A 308 20.70 -10.90 30.87
C HIS A 308 19.28 -10.98 30.29
N ARG A 309 19.13 -11.77 29.23
CA ARG A 309 17.85 -12.00 28.57
C ARG A 309 17.08 -13.08 29.32
N THR A 310 15.89 -12.74 29.80
CA THR A 310 15.01 -13.73 30.44
C THR A 310 14.17 -14.45 29.38
N ARG A 311 13.49 -15.55 29.73
CA ARG A 311 12.56 -16.25 28.82
C ARG A 311 11.41 -15.40 28.25
N PHE A 312 11.18 -14.20 28.80
CA PHE A 312 10.17 -13.25 28.35
C PHE A 312 10.75 -12.14 27.47
N ASP A 313 12.06 -12.14 27.26
CA ASP A 313 12.74 -11.20 26.36
C ASP A 313 12.57 -11.68 24.90
N GLN A 314 12.30 -10.74 23.99
CA GLN A 314 12.13 -11.01 22.56
C GLN A 314 13.43 -11.47 21.90
N LEU A 315 14.58 -11.06 22.46
CA LEU A 315 15.91 -11.46 22.00
C LEU A 315 16.47 -12.66 22.81
N ALA A 316 15.65 -13.34 23.61
CA ALA A 316 16.07 -14.56 24.27
C ALA A 316 16.30 -15.68 23.25
N PRO A 317 17.28 -16.58 23.45
CA PRO A 317 17.57 -17.67 22.51
C PRO A 317 16.32 -18.50 22.14
N SER A 318 15.50 -18.83 23.14
CA SER A 318 14.26 -19.59 22.95
C SER A 318 13.18 -18.85 22.14
N THR A 319 13.22 -17.52 22.12
CA THR A 319 12.28 -16.68 21.35
C THR A 319 12.79 -16.50 19.93
N MET A 320 14.10 -16.28 19.76
CA MET A 320 14.73 -16.17 18.44
C MET A 320 14.65 -17.47 17.64
N GLU A 321 14.84 -18.63 18.28
CA GLU A 321 14.66 -19.95 17.63
C GLU A 321 13.24 -20.19 17.11
N ARG A 322 12.22 -19.52 17.69
CA ARG A 322 10.82 -19.60 17.23
C ARG A 322 10.50 -18.62 16.10
N THR A 323 11.38 -17.68 15.81
CA THR A 323 11.13 -16.62 14.84
C THR A 323 11.60 -17.11 13.47
N GLU A 324 10.73 -17.84 12.76
CA GLU A 324 11.05 -18.41 11.43
C GLU A 324 11.25 -17.33 10.34
N SER A 325 10.77 -16.10 10.56
CA SER A 325 10.97 -14.96 9.67
C SER A 325 11.67 -13.81 10.39
N ASN A 326 12.70 -13.26 9.76
CA ASN A 326 13.45 -12.14 10.31
C ASN A 326 12.54 -10.89 10.25
N ALA A 327 11.89 -10.54 11.36
CA ALA A 327 10.69 -9.68 11.44
C ALA A 327 10.85 -8.23 10.91
N LEU A 328 12.05 -7.85 10.49
CA LEU A 328 12.39 -6.52 9.96
C LEU A 328 12.81 -6.53 8.48
N ARG A 329 12.69 -7.68 7.79
CA ARG A 329 13.02 -7.78 6.37
C ARG A 329 11.87 -7.32 5.48
N VAL A 330 12.23 -6.77 4.32
CA VAL A 330 11.29 -6.37 3.28
C VAL A 330 11.17 -7.42 2.18
N ASP A 331 12.27 -8.11 1.85
CA ASP A 331 12.29 -9.12 0.81
C ASP A 331 11.49 -10.37 1.20
N GLY A 332 10.70 -10.90 0.26
CA GLY A 332 9.81 -12.04 0.45
C GLY A 332 8.56 -11.73 1.27
N GLU A 333 8.32 -10.47 1.62
CA GLU A 333 7.21 -10.07 2.48
C GLU A 333 6.06 -9.40 1.70
N VAL A 334 4.88 -9.44 2.32
CA VAL A 334 3.66 -8.78 1.85
C VAL A 334 3.30 -7.66 2.83
N PHE A 335 2.75 -6.55 2.32
CA PHE A 335 2.32 -5.41 3.13
C PHE A 335 0.96 -4.87 2.70
N PHE A 336 0.01 -4.69 3.62
CA PHE A 336 -1.18 -3.88 3.37
C PHE A 336 -0.84 -2.39 3.34
N ILE A 337 -1.31 -1.69 2.32
CA ILE A 337 -1.07 -0.25 2.12
C ILE A 337 -2.40 0.51 2.13
N THR A 338 -2.64 1.24 3.21
CA THR A 338 -3.89 2.00 3.44
C THR A 338 -3.58 3.40 3.95
N ASN A 339 -4.59 4.28 4.03
CA ASN A 339 -4.42 5.58 4.69
C ASN A 339 -4.39 5.49 6.23
N GLY A 340 -4.59 4.31 6.84
CA GLY A 340 -4.70 4.18 8.29
C GLY A 340 -5.91 4.89 8.91
N GLU A 341 -6.80 5.42 8.09
CA GLU A 341 -8.00 6.19 8.45
C GLU A 341 -9.24 5.52 7.82
N PRO A 342 -9.68 4.34 8.31
CA PRO A 342 -10.86 3.71 7.78
C PRO A 342 -12.08 4.60 8.03
N ILE A 343 -12.88 4.83 7.00
CA ILE A 343 -14.10 5.63 7.08
C ILE A 343 -15.31 4.83 6.62
N TYR A 344 -16.51 5.25 7.01
CA TYR A 344 -17.73 4.59 6.55
C TYR A 344 -17.85 4.66 5.03
N PHE A 345 -18.21 3.54 4.41
CA PHE A 345 -18.20 3.41 2.95
C PHE A 345 -19.01 4.53 2.25
N TRP A 346 -20.20 4.84 2.74
CA TRP A 346 -21.05 5.88 2.14
C TRP A 346 -20.71 7.30 2.60
N ASP A 347 -19.88 7.48 3.63
CA ASP A 347 -19.39 8.81 4.00
C ASP A 347 -18.37 9.30 2.98
N PHE A 348 -17.50 8.40 2.50
CA PHE A 348 -16.61 8.68 1.37
C PHE A 348 -17.41 9.17 0.15
N THR A 349 -18.40 8.38 -0.29
CA THR A 349 -19.17 8.68 -1.51
C THR A 349 -19.98 9.97 -1.40
N ARG A 350 -20.62 10.21 -0.24
CA ARG A 350 -21.35 11.45 0.02
C ARG A 350 -20.46 12.67 0.07
N THR A 351 -19.28 12.56 0.67
CA THR A 351 -18.32 13.66 0.71
C THR A 351 -17.93 14.07 -0.72
N VAL A 352 -17.67 13.09 -1.59
CA VAL A 352 -17.42 13.34 -3.02
C VAL A 352 -18.62 14.05 -3.67
N TRP A 353 -19.83 13.51 -3.54
CA TRP A 353 -21.02 14.11 -4.16
C TRP A 353 -21.30 15.52 -3.65
N HIS A 354 -21.15 15.77 -2.35
CA HIS A 354 -21.29 17.08 -1.75
C HIS A 354 -20.32 18.09 -2.36
N LEU A 355 -19.02 17.75 -2.43
CA LEU A 355 -18.01 18.60 -3.05
C LEU A 355 -18.25 18.80 -4.56
N MET A 356 -18.91 17.85 -5.21
CA MET A 356 -19.28 17.93 -6.63
C MET A 356 -20.63 18.63 -6.88
N GLY A 357 -21.25 19.20 -5.84
CA GLY A 357 -22.43 20.07 -5.97
C GLY A 357 -23.78 19.43 -5.65
N ASP A 358 -23.79 18.23 -5.05
CA ASP A 358 -25.03 17.66 -4.50
C ASP A 358 -25.44 18.39 -3.20
N PRO A 359 -26.63 19.01 -3.14
CA PRO A 359 -27.09 19.68 -1.93
C PRO A 359 -27.33 18.75 -0.74
N GLN A 360 -27.45 17.43 -0.95
CA GLN A 360 -27.75 16.44 0.10
C GLN A 360 -29.02 16.76 0.90
N ASP A 361 -30.01 17.41 0.27
CA ASP A 361 -31.26 17.85 0.89
C ASP A 361 -32.33 16.75 0.98
N ARG A 362 -32.10 15.62 0.30
CA ARG A 362 -33.03 14.47 0.25
C ARG A 362 -32.77 13.51 1.40
N GLY A 363 -33.85 12.96 1.96
CA GLY A 363 -33.76 11.81 2.86
C GLY A 363 -33.12 10.61 2.16
N VAL A 364 -32.23 9.92 2.87
CA VAL A 364 -31.54 8.72 2.35
C VAL A 364 -32.49 7.52 2.34
N PHE A 365 -32.75 6.97 1.16
CA PHE A 365 -33.41 5.68 1.02
C PHE A 365 -32.42 4.55 1.29
N ARG A 366 -32.62 3.84 2.40
CA ARG A 366 -31.74 2.74 2.84
C ARG A 366 -32.36 1.41 2.48
N LEU A 367 -31.66 0.63 1.65
CA LEU A 367 -32.03 -0.74 1.31
C LEU A 367 -31.24 -1.71 2.21
N PRO A 368 -31.89 -2.47 3.12
CA PRO A 368 -31.20 -3.40 4.00
C PRO A 368 -30.38 -4.45 3.23
N ARG A 369 -29.19 -4.82 3.75
CA ARG A 369 -28.25 -5.77 3.10
C ARG A 369 -28.91 -7.09 2.70
N SER A 370 -29.76 -7.66 3.56
CA SER A 370 -30.47 -8.91 3.30
C SER A 370 -31.43 -8.79 2.12
N LEU A 371 -32.25 -7.73 2.09
CA LEU A 371 -33.19 -7.47 1.00
C LEU A 371 -32.45 -7.15 -0.30
N ALA A 372 -31.39 -6.34 -0.24
CA ALA A 372 -30.52 -6.06 -1.37
C ALA A 372 -29.91 -7.34 -1.96
N GLY A 373 -29.46 -8.28 -1.10
CA GLY A 373 -28.92 -9.57 -1.54
C GLY A 373 -29.94 -10.44 -2.28
N VAL A 374 -31.20 -10.47 -1.81
CA VAL A 374 -32.29 -11.18 -2.50
C VAL A 374 -32.58 -10.55 -3.85
N LEU A 375 -32.74 -9.22 -3.90
CA LEU A 375 -33.01 -8.50 -5.15
C LEU A 375 -31.87 -8.67 -6.16
N ALA A 376 -30.62 -8.67 -5.71
CA ALA A 376 -29.47 -8.92 -6.56
C ALA A 376 -29.46 -10.34 -7.13
N THR A 377 -29.79 -11.34 -6.32
CA THR A 377 -29.88 -12.74 -6.79
C THR A 377 -30.97 -12.90 -7.87
N LEU A 378 -32.11 -12.25 -7.68
CA LEU A 378 -33.19 -12.25 -8.68
C LEU A 378 -32.78 -11.51 -9.96
N ALA A 379 -32.10 -10.37 -9.83
CA ALA A 379 -31.61 -9.60 -10.96
C ALA A 379 -30.56 -10.36 -11.79
N GLU A 380 -29.64 -11.06 -11.13
CA GLU A 380 -28.65 -11.94 -11.78
C GLU A 380 -29.34 -13.11 -12.50
N GLY A 381 -30.30 -13.79 -11.87
CA GLY A 381 -31.05 -14.88 -12.50
C GLY A 381 -31.87 -14.44 -13.71
N TRP A 382 -32.50 -13.27 -13.64
CA TRP A 382 -33.21 -12.68 -14.77
C TRP A 382 -32.25 -12.28 -15.91
N SER A 383 -31.10 -11.72 -15.55
CA SER A 383 -30.07 -11.29 -16.50
C SER A 383 -29.47 -12.48 -17.25
N TRP A 384 -29.24 -13.60 -16.55
CA TRP A 384 -28.87 -14.87 -17.15
C TRP A 384 -29.91 -15.39 -18.14
N LEU A 385 -31.20 -15.28 -17.81
CA LEU A 385 -32.30 -15.72 -18.68
C LEU A 385 -32.45 -14.85 -19.95
N VAL A 386 -32.16 -13.56 -19.84
CA VAL A 386 -32.31 -12.57 -20.94
C VAL A 386 -30.99 -12.34 -21.71
N GLY A 387 -29.87 -12.89 -21.24
CA GLY A 387 -28.56 -12.71 -21.87
C GLY A 387 -28.02 -11.28 -21.81
N LYS A 388 -28.42 -10.49 -20.80
CA LYS A 388 -27.91 -9.13 -20.56
C LYS A 388 -27.06 -9.11 -19.29
N GLU A 389 -26.13 -8.16 -19.18
CA GLU A 389 -25.35 -8.01 -17.97
C GLU A 389 -26.18 -7.36 -16.84
N PRO A 390 -26.21 -7.95 -15.63
CA PRO A 390 -26.94 -7.39 -14.50
C PRO A 390 -26.28 -6.11 -14.00
N GLY A 391 -27.03 -4.99 -14.00
CA GLY A 391 -26.58 -3.75 -13.38
C GLY A 391 -26.54 -3.79 -11.84
N PHE A 392 -27.29 -4.69 -11.22
CA PHE A 392 -27.36 -4.87 -9.77
C PHE A 392 -26.97 -6.30 -9.40
N THR A 393 -25.82 -6.47 -8.75
CA THR A 393 -25.19 -7.78 -8.50
C THR A 393 -24.93 -8.00 -7.03
N ARG A 394 -24.82 -9.27 -6.63
CA ARG A 394 -24.46 -9.68 -5.27
C ARG A 394 -23.08 -9.18 -4.91
N PHE A 395 -22.18 -9.08 -5.89
CA PHE A 395 -20.86 -8.47 -5.74
C PHE A 395 -20.97 -7.01 -5.28
N ARG A 396 -21.76 -6.17 -5.96
CA ARG A 396 -21.94 -4.75 -5.60
C ARG A 396 -22.56 -4.58 -4.21
N VAL A 397 -23.56 -5.40 -3.88
CA VAL A 397 -24.17 -5.39 -2.54
C VAL A 397 -23.16 -5.78 -1.46
N THR A 398 -22.41 -6.84 -1.69
CA THR A 398 -21.41 -7.33 -0.74
C THR A 398 -20.28 -6.34 -0.56
N PHE A 399 -19.73 -5.80 -1.66
CA PHE A 399 -18.65 -4.84 -1.64
C PHE A 399 -19.00 -3.54 -0.89
N SER A 400 -20.21 -3.02 -1.09
CA SER A 400 -20.67 -1.77 -0.47
C SER A 400 -21.14 -1.90 0.97
N CYS A 401 -21.44 -3.12 1.44
CA CYS A 401 -21.97 -3.36 2.78
C CYS A 401 -21.01 -4.12 3.71
N ALA A 402 -19.93 -4.71 3.18
CA ALA A 402 -18.94 -5.42 4.00
C ALA A 402 -17.99 -4.45 4.68
N GLN A 403 -17.53 -4.82 5.89
CA GLN A 403 -16.40 -4.13 6.53
C GLN A 403 -15.10 -4.60 5.89
N ARG A 404 -14.23 -3.67 5.54
CA ARG A 404 -12.95 -3.96 4.87
C ARG A 404 -11.88 -2.97 5.30
N TRP A 405 -11.28 -3.23 6.44
CA TRP A 405 -10.11 -2.46 6.88
C TRP A 405 -9.03 -3.34 7.49
N HIS A 406 -7.79 -2.87 7.36
CA HIS A 406 -6.57 -3.66 7.52
C HIS A 406 -5.61 -2.96 8.47
N ASN A 407 -4.82 -3.77 9.17
CA ASN A 407 -3.74 -3.32 10.02
C ASN A 407 -2.49 -3.03 9.16
N ILE A 408 -1.97 -1.81 9.24
CA ILE A 408 -0.77 -1.38 8.49
C ILE A 408 0.47 -1.19 9.37
N GLU A 409 0.44 -1.67 10.63
CA GLU A 409 1.59 -1.55 11.54
C GLU A 409 2.84 -2.23 11.00
N LYS A 410 2.70 -3.32 10.26
CA LYS A 410 3.82 -3.96 9.58
C LYS A 410 4.47 -3.02 8.55
N ALA A 411 3.67 -2.33 7.73
CA ALA A 411 4.18 -1.36 6.77
C ALA A 411 4.83 -0.15 7.48
N ARG A 412 4.26 0.33 8.59
CA ARG A 412 4.85 1.39 9.41
C ARG A 412 6.22 1.02 9.96
N LEU A 413 6.32 -0.16 10.56
CA LEU A 413 7.53 -0.60 11.26
C LEU A 413 8.64 -1.02 10.29
N VAL A 414 8.29 -1.75 9.22
CA VAL A 414 9.27 -2.36 8.33
C VAL A 414 9.58 -1.46 7.13
N LEU A 415 8.56 -0.83 6.52
CA LEU A 415 8.75 0.07 5.38
C LEU A 415 8.95 1.53 5.81
N GLY A 416 8.77 1.88 7.09
CA GLY A 416 8.70 3.29 7.49
C GLY A 416 7.55 4.04 6.80
N TYR A 417 6.51 3.32 6.38
CA TYR A 417 5.38 3.89 5.65
C TYR A 417 4.44 4.61 6.62
N GLU A 418 4.28 5.91 6.43
CA GLU A 418 3.20 6.69 7.03
C GLU A 418 2.48 7.48 5.92
N PRO A 419 1.14 7.41 5.85
CA PRO A 419 0.32 8.22 4.95
C PRO A 419 0.58 9.72 5.16
N GLU A 420 0.85 10.46 4.08
CA GLU A 420 1.10 11.91 4.16
C GLU A 420 -0.16 12.72 3.93
N ILE A 421 -1.01 12.22 3.03
CA ILE A 421 -2.29 12.85 2.69
C ILE A 421 -3.42 12.04 3.30
N GLY A 422 -4.12 12.65 4.27
CA GLY A 422 -5.31 12.08 4.89
C GLY A 422 -6.48 11.97 3.90
N VAL A 423 -7.49 11.16 4.26
CA VAL A 423 -8.59 10.80 3.34
C VAL A 423 -9.39 12.02 2.89
N VAL A 424 -9.76 12.91 3.82
CA VAL A 424 -10.58 14.11 3.53
C VAL A 424 -9.87 15.06 2.57
N GLU A 425 -8.59 15.33 2.81
CA GLU A 425 -7.78 16.19 1.93
C GLU A 425 -7.59 15.54 0.56
N GLY A 426 -7.37 14.22 0.52
CA GLY A 426 -7.32 13.47 -0.73
C GLY A 426 -8.61 13.60 -1.55
N ILE A 427 -9.78 13.53 -0.90
CA ILE A 427 -11.08 13.63 -1.56
C ILE A 427 -11.23 15.01 -2.19
N ARG A 428 -10.86 16.06 -1.44
CA ARG A 428 -10.87 17.44 -1.94
C ARG A 428 -10.00 17.60 -3.18
N ARG A 429 -8.75 17.11 -3.14
CA ARG A 429 -7.83 17.16 -4.29
C ARG A 429 -8.36 16.42 -5.51
N MET A 430 -8.97 15.25 -5.31
CA MET A 430 -9.62 14.49 -6.39
C MET A 430 -10.76 15.29 -7.03
N CYS A 431 -11.64 15.87 -6.22
CA CYS A 431 -12.77 16.68 -6.69
C CYS A 431 -12.30 17.94 -7.42
N ASP A 432 -11.31 18.65 -6.87
CA ASP A 432 -10.75 19.87 -7.48
C ASP A 432 -10.10 19.55 -8.84
N TRP A 433 -9.32 18.47 -8.91
CA TRP A 433 -8.76 17.97 -10.18
C TRP A 433 -9.86 17.67 -11.20
N TYR A 434 -10.91 16.94 -10.81
CA TYR A 434 -11.98 16.57 -11.73
C TYR A 434 -12.73 17.80 -12.27
N LYS A 435 -12.98 18.80 -11.42
CA LYS A 435 -13.60 20.07 -11.83
C LYS A 435 -12.73 20.80 -12.85
N ALA A 436 -11.45 20.97 -12.56
CA ALA A 436 -10.50 21.64 -13.44
C ALA A 436 -10.35 20.91 -14.79
N GLU A 437 -10.33 19.57 -14.79
CA GLU A 437 -10.12 18.79 -16.01
C GLU A 437 -11.39 18.68 -16.88
N PHE A 438 -12.58 18.52 -16.28
CA PHE A 438 -13.79 18.13 -17.02
C PHE A 438 -14.95 19.12 -16.95
N MET A 439 -15.03 19.96 -15.92
CA MET A 439 -16.15 20.90 -15.73
C MET A 439 -15.80 22.29 -16.25
N GLU A 440 -14.61 22.80 -15.94
CA GLU A 440 -14.19 24.16 -16.33
C GLU A 440 -13.80 24.26 -17.81
N LYS A 441 -13.27 23.18 -18.41
CA LYS A 441 -12.95 23.13 -19.86
C LYS A 441 -14.18 23.04 -20.79
N LYS A 442 -15.41 23.03 -20.24
CA LYS A 442 -16.67 23.02 -21.00
C LYS A 442 -17.34 24.40 -21.12
N GLN A 443 -16.77 25.44 -20.52
CA GLN A 443 -17.11 26.84 -20.77
C GLN A 443 -16.17 27.42 -21.82
#